data_AF-A0A3B8M4M8-F1
#
_entry.id   AF-A0A3B8M4M8-F1
#
_cell.length_a   1.000
_cell.length_b   1.000
_cell.length_c   1.000
_cell.angle_alpha   90.00
_cell.angle_beta   90.00
_cell.angle_gamma   90.00
#
_symmetry.space_group_name_H-M   'P 1'
#
loop_
_entity.id
_entity.type
_entity.pdbx_description
1 polymer ?
#
loop_
_entity_poly.entity_id
_entity_poly.type
_entity_poly.pdbx_seq_one_letter_code
_entity_poly.pdbx_strand_id
1 'polypeptide(L)'
;MTRRMMPLLIALMCFVLGCVTPLNSRQKSEYESLSARGLLVEEKDPKLAAALGILPGGGSFYTGEFGLGIVNLAAWPYSILWDPISGADAAKKINFYATVAEMEAKRNKEFKQLDRQLEDGDMDKAVYLKKKREIEDKYSVESAN
;
A
#
# COMPACT_ATOMS: atom_id res chain seq x y z
N MET A 1 -1.16 -12.85 -42.74
CA MET A 1 -1.40 -12.29 -41.39
C MET A 1 -0.75 -10.92 -41.31
N THR A 2 -1.56 -9.91 -41.03
CA THR A 2 -1.37 -8.50 -41.44
C THR A 2 -0.37 -7.73 -40.60
N ARG A 3 0.61 -7.10 -41.27
CA ARG A 3 1.65 -6.18 -40.74
C ARG A 3 1.09 -4.98 -39.94
N ARG A 4 -0.21 -4.70 -40.05
CA ARG A 4 -0.95 -3.67 -39.30
C ARG A 4 -1.51 -4.13 -37.95
N MET A 5 -1.60 -5.43 -37.68
CA MET A 5 -2.04 -5.95 -36.37
C MET A 5 -0.94 -5.86 -35.30
N MET A 6 0.33 -5.89 -35.71
CA MET A 6 1.47 -5.86 -34.81
C MET A 6 1.58 -4.57 -33.96
N PRO A 7 1.42 -3.34 -34.50
CA PRO A 7 1.43 -2.13 -33.67
C PRO A 7 0.21 -2.03 -32.75
N LEU A 8 -0.94 -2.57 -33.16
CA LEU A 8 -2.16 -2.58 -32.34
C LEU A 8 -2.02 -3.52 -31.13
N LEU A 9 -1.38 -4.68 -31.32
CA LEU A 9 -1.07 -5.63 -30.24
C LEU A 9 -0.04 -5.07 -29.25
N ILE A 10 0.97 -4.35 -29.73
CA ILE A 10 1.97 -3.69 -28.89
C ILE A 10 1.35 -2.54 -28.07
N ALA A 11 0.50 -1.72 -28.70
CA ALA A 11 -0.22 -0.65 -28.01
C ALA A 11 -1.19 -1.20 -26.95
N LEU A 12 -1.84 -2.34 -27.21
CA LEU A 12 -2.71 -3.02 -26.25
C LEU A 12 -1.92 -3.63 -25.08
N MET A 13 -0.71 -4.18 -25.33
CA MET A 13 0.18 -4.66 -24.27
C MET A 13 0.61 -3.55 -23.30
N CYS A 14 0.79 -2.31 -23.76
CA CYS A 14 1.13 -1.19 -22.89
C CYS A 14 0.01 -0.80 -21.91
N PHE A 15 -1.25 -1.12 -22.20
CA PHE A 15 -2.38 -0.82 -21.29
C PHE A 15 -2.58 -1.88 -20.20
N VAL A 16 -2.11 -3.11 -20.39
CA VAL A 16 -2.25 -4.21 -19.41
C VAL A 16 -1.08 -4.30 -18.43
N LEU A 17 0.03 -3.62 -18.71
CA LEU A 17 1.13 -3.41 -17.77
C LEU A 17 0.77 -2.27 -16.81
N GLY A 18 -0.28 -2.49 -16.00
CA GLY A 18 -0.42 -1.78 -14.73
C GLY A 18 0.84 -2.09 -13.92
N CYS A 19 1.83 -1.21 -13.99
CA CYS A 19 3.13 -1.45 -13.40
C CYS A 19 2.95 -1.36 -11.88
N VAL A 20 2.77 -2.50 -11.22
CA VAL A 20 2.96 -2.62 -9.78
C VAL A 20 4.39 -2.24 -9.50
N THR A 21 4.56 -1.01 -9.04
CA THR A 21 5.79 -0.61 -8.40
C THR A 21 5.78 -1.22 -6.99
N PRO A 22 6.72 -2.12 -6.65
CA PRO A 22 6.88 -2.56 -5.29
C PRO A 22 7.22 -1.36 -4.40
N LEU A 23 7.06 -1.52 -3.09
CA LEU A 23 7.50 -0.51 -2.12
C LEU A 23 8.99 -0.23 -2.34
N ASN A 24 9.36 1.06 -2.41
CA ASN A 24 10.77 1.45 -2.45
C ASN A 24 11.44 1.14 -1.10
N SER A 25 12.78 1.06 -1.06
CA SER A 25 13.56 0.69 0.13
C SER A 25 13.18 1.49 1.38
N ARG A 26 12.90 2.79 1.23
CA ARG A 26 12.41 3.64 2.33
C ARG A 26 11.04 3.20 2.85
N GLN A 27 10.07 3.01 1.94
CA GLN A 27 8.72 2.58 2.29
C GLN A 27 8.69 1.17 2.90
N LYS A 28 9.62 0.30 2.48
CA LYS A 28 9.78 -1.02 3.07
C LYS A 28 10.29 -0.95 4.51
N SER A 29 11.28 -0.09 4.78
CA SER A 29 11.74 0.18 6.14
C SER A 29 10.63 0.76 7.02
N GLU A 30 9.84 1.69 6.49
CA GLU A 30 8.68 2.26 7.18
C GLU A 30 7.62 1.18 7.46
N TYR A 31 7.32 0.32 6.49
CA TYR A 31 6.41 -0.82 6.67
C TYR A 31 6.90 -1.78 7.77
N GLU A 32 8.18 -2.09 7.80
CA GLU A 32 8.78 -2.95 8.83
C GLU A 32 8.73 -2.29 10.22
N SER A 33 9.00 -0.98 10.32
CA SER A 33 8.83 -0.22 11.56
C SER A 33 7.38 -0.21 12.05
N LEU A 34 6.42 0.06 11.15
CA LEU A 34 4.98 0.03 11.46
C LEU A 34 4.52 -1.36 11.89
N SER A 35 5.05 -2.41 11.25
CA SER A 35 4.82 -3.81 11.61
C SER A 35 5.33 -4.11 13.02
N ALA A 36 6.57 -3.74 13.32
CA ALA A 36 7.19 -3.95 14.62
C ALA A 36 6.47 -3.20 15.75
N ARG A 37 5.86 -2.05 15.45
CA ARG A 37 5.03 -1.28 16.38
C ARG A 37 3.61 -1.84 16.54
N GLY A 38 3.21 -2.85 15.76
CA GLY A 38 1.86 -3.41 15.77
C GLY A 38 0.80 -2.43 15.26
N LEU A 39 1.20 -1.45 14.44
CA LEU A 39 0.31 -0.40 13.91
C LEU A 39 -0.18 -0.71 12.50
N LEU A 40 0.24 -1.84 11.90
CA LEU A 40 -0.19 -2.22 10.56
C LEU A 40 -1.67 -2.59 10.53
N VAL A 41 -2.35 -2.03 9.54
CA VAL A 41 -3.69 -2.39 9.13
C VAL A 41 -3.57 -3.45 8.04
N GLU A 42 -3.96 -4.68 8.35
CA GLU A 42 -3.92 -5.80 7.42
C GLU A 42 -5.23 -5.91 6.63
N GLU A 43 -5.31 -5.27 5.47
CA GLU A 43 -6.43 -5.45 4.54
C GLU A 43 -6.29 -6.73 3.70
N LYS A 44 -5.05 -7.15 3.42
CA LYS A 44 -4.72 -8.33 2.62
C LYS A 44 -3.63 -9.13 3.30
N ASP A 45 -3.77 -10.46 3.33
CA ASP A 45 -2.74 -11.34 3.88
C ASP A 45 -1.65 -11.60 2.83
N PRO A 46 -0.39 -11.16 3.06
CA PRO A 46 0.71 -11.40 2.13
C PRO A 46 1.02 -12.89 1.91
N LYS A 47 0.80 -13.74 2.92
CA LYS A 47 1.02 -15.19 2.82
C LYS A 47 -0.05 -15.83 1.96
N LEU A 48 -1.30 -15.40 2.10
CA LEU A 48 -2.38 -15.86 1.25
C LEU A 48 -2.17 -15.41 -0.20
N ALA A 49 -1.74 -14.16 -0.41
CA ALA A 49 -1.39 -13.66 -1.74
C ALA A 49 -0.25 -14.48 -2.38
N ALA A 50 0.79 -14.82 -1.62
CA ALA A 50 1.87 -15.68 -2.09
C ALA A 50 1.41 -17.10 -2.44
N ALA A 51 0.58 -17.70 -1.58
CA ALA A 51 0.04 -19.04 -1.81
C ALA A 51 -0.86 -19.08 -3.04
N LEU A 52 -1.72 -18.07 -3.22
CA LEU A 52 -2.55 -17.93 -4.41
C LEU A 52 -1.71 -17.64 -5.67
N GLY A 53 -0.51 -17.08 -5.53
CA GLY A 53 0.43 -16.86 -6.65
C GLY A 53 1.02 -18.14 -7.24
N ILE A 54 0.84 -19.30 -6.60
CA ILE A 54 1.20 -20.61 -7.20
C ILE A 54 0.16 -20.99 -8.28
N LEU A 55 -1.07 -20.53 -8.12
CA LEU A 55 -2.11 -20.68 -9.12
C LEU A 55 -1.89 -19.66 -10.24
N PRO A 56 -2.29 -19.98 -11.48
CA PRO A 56 -2.10 -19.09 -12.62
C PRO A 56 -2.73 -17.70 -12.39
N GLY A 57 -1.88 -16.73 -12.02
CA GLY A 57 -2.29 -15.35 -11.73
C GLY A 57 -3.06 -15.15 -10.43
N GLY A 58 -3.18 -16.17 -9.56
CA GLY A 58 -4.05 -16.11 -8.39
C GLY A 58 -3.61 -15.07 -7.36
N GLY A 59 -2.30 -14.86 -7.19
CA GLY A 59 -1.76 -13.83 -6.30
C GLY A 59 -2.11 -12.43 -6.82
N SER A 60 -1.89 -12.22 -8.11
CA SER A 60 -2.23 -10.97 -8.80
C SER A 60 -3.74 -10.67 -8.78
N PHE A 61 -4.62 -11.66 -8.99
CA PHE A 61 -6.07 -11.45 -8.89
C PHE A 61 -6.51 -11.12 -7.46
N TYR A 62 -5.92 -11.75 -6.45
CA TYR A 62 -6.25 -11.48 -5.03
C TYR A 62 -5.92 -10.06 -4.59
N THR A 63 -4.80 -9.51 -5.10
CA THR A 63 -4.37 -8.13 -4.84
C THR A 63 -5.03 -7.10 -5.76
N GLY A 64 -5.94 -7.53 -6.65
CA GLY A 64 -6.65 -6.63 -7.57
C GLY A 64 -5.85 -6.22 -8.82
N GLU A 65 -4.71 -6.87 -9.05
CA GLU A 65 -3.80 -6.61 -10.16
C GLU A 65 -4.17 -7.47 -11.38
N PHE A 66 -5.36 -7.21 -11.94
CA PHE A 66 -5.94 -8.02 -13.02
C PHE A 66 -5.05 -8.10 -14.27
N GLY A 67 -4.30 -7.02 -14.58
CA GLY A 67 -3.39 -7.01 -15.71
C GLY A 67 -2.25 -8.02 -15.56
N LEU A 68 -1.62 -8.05 -14.38
CA LEU A 68 -0.60 -9.05 -14.05
C LEU A 68 -1.21 -10.44 -13.94
N GLY A 69 -2.44 -10.57 -13.42
CA GLY A 69 -3.15 -11.84 -13.37
C GLY A 69 -3.33 -12.47 -14.76
N ILE A 70 -3.68 -11.68 -15.77
CA ILE A 70 -3.81 -12.15 -17.17
C ILE A 70 -2.45 -12.57 -17.73
N VAL A 71 -1.39 -11.80 -17.47
CA VAL A 71 -0.02 -12.14 -17.91
C VAL A 71 0.46 -13.42 -17.24
N ASN A 72 0.23 -13.57 -15.93
CA ASN A 72 0.65 -14.74 -15.16
C ASN A 72 -0.15 -16.00 -15.50
N LEU A 73 -1.41 -15.84 -15.90
CA LEU A 73 -2.23 -16.92 -16.47
C LEU A 73 -1.66 -17.38 -17.82
N ALA A 74 -1.27 -16.45 -18.70
CA ALA A 74 -0.69 -16.77 -20.01
C ALA A 74 0.73 -17.37 -19.91
N ALA A 75 1.51 -16.95 -18.90
CA ALA A 75 2.87 -17.41 -18.65
C ALA A 75 2.96 -18.64 -17.74
N TRP A 76 1.82 -19.19 -17.30
CA TRP A 76 1.78 -20.41 -16.50
C TRP A 76 2.30 -21.61 -17.32
N PRO A 77 3.14 -22.50 -16.76
CA PRO A 77 3.50 -22.64 -15.34
C PRO A 77 4.75 -21.87 -14.90
N TYR A 78 5.43 -21.14 -15.79
CA TYR A 78 6.66 -20.41 -15.44
C TYR A 78 6.41 -19.28 -14.44
N SER A 79 5.19 -18.74 -14.41
CA SER A 79 4.78 -17.66 -13.51
C SER A 79 4.87 -17.96 -12.02
N ILE A 80 4.95 -19.24 -11.63
CA ILE A 80 5.19 -19.66 -10.23
C ILE A 80 6.51 -19.11 -9.68
N LEU A 81 7.48 -18.80 -10.56
CA LEU A 81 8.78 -18.24 -10.15
C LEU A 81 8.70 -16.79 -9.65
N TRP A 82 7.67 -16.02 -10.02
CA TRP A 82 7.59 -14.59 -9.69
C TRP A 82 6.22 -14.13 -9.15
N ASP A 83 5.10 -14.74 -9.53
CA ASP A 83 3.75 -14.34 -9.06
C ASP A 83 3.56 -14.46 -7.54
N PRO A 84 4.11 -15.48 -6.83
CA PRO A 84 4.05 -15.52 -5.37
C PRO A 84 4.74 -14.32 -4.70
N ILE A 85 5.89 -13.90 -5.24
CA ILE A 85 6.66 -12.77 -4.71
C ILE A 85 5.92 -11.46 -5.03
N SER A 86 5.44 -11.29 -6.25
CA SER A 86 4.71 -10.08 -6.64
C SER A 86 3.38 -9.93 -5.91
N GLY A 87 2.65 -11.03 -5.69
CA GLY A 87 1.42 -11.03 -4.90
C GLY A 87 1.67 -10.65 -3.45
N ALA A 88 2.72 -11.19 -2.81
CA ALA A 88 3.09 -10.82 -1.45
C ALA A 88 3.47 -9.34 -1.33
N ASP A 89 4.25 -8.82 -2.26
CA ASP A 89 4.68 -7.42 -2.24
C ASP A 89 3.52 -6.46 -2.54
N ALA A 90 2.59 -6.83 -3.42
CA ALA A 90 1.37 -6.07 -3.67
C ALA A 90 0.46 -6.04 -2.41
N ALA A 91 0.32 -7.16 -1.70
CA ALA A 91 -0.43 -7.20 -0.44
C ALA A 91 0.21 -6.31 0.64
N LYS A 92 1.54 -6.33 0.81
CA LYS A 92 2.26 -5.44 1.73
C LYS A 92 2.06 -3.97 1.36
N LYS A 93 2.09 -3.64 0.07
CA LYS A 93 1.84 -2.29 -0.44
C LYS A 93 0.43 -1.81 -0.07
N ILE A 94 -0.58 -2.64 -0.29
CA ILE A 94 -1.97 -2.32 0.08
C ILE A 94 -2.06 -2.04 1.59
N ASN A 95 -1.51 -2.92 2.43
CA ASN A 95 -1.52 -2.74 3.89
C ASN A 95 -0.77 -1.48 4.32
N PHE A 96 0.36 -1.15 3.69
CA PHE A 96 1.10 0.09 3.96
C PHE A 96 0.23 1.33 3.71
N TYR A 97 -0.37 1.44 2.52
CA TYR A 97 -1.21 2.60 2.19
C TYR A 97 -2.47 2.68 3.04
N ALA A 98 -3.09 1.54 3.37
CA ALA A 98 -4.22 1.48 4.29
C ALA A 98 -3.84 1.99 5.69
N THR A 99 -2.67 1.57 6.19
CA THR A 99 -2.14 2.01 7.49
C THR A 99 -1.90 3.51 7.51
N VAL A 100 -1.24 4.05 6.49
CA VAL A 100 -0.99 5.50 6.38
C VAL A 100 -2.30 6.27 6.34
N ALA A 101 -3.26 5.85 5.50
CA ALA A 101 -4.56 6.48 5.41
C ALA A 101 -5.33 6.47 6.74
N GLU A 102 -5.30 5.36 7.48
CA GLU A 102 -5.93 5.27 8.79
C GLU A 102 -5.23 6.17 9.83
N MET A 103 -3.90 6.22 9.82
CA MET A 103 -3.13 7.11 10.68
C MET A 103 -3.46 8.58 10.41
N GLU A 104 -3.54 8.98 9.14
CA GLU A 104 -3.92 10.35 8.77
C GLU A 104 -5.35 10.68 9.17
N ALA A 105 -6.29 9.74 9.02
CA ALA A 105 -7.66 9.91 9.46
C ALA A 105 -7.74 10.11 10.99
N LYS A 106 -6.98 9.32 11.77
CA LYS A 106 -6.88 9.45 13.23
C LYS A 106 -6.25 10.78 13.63
N ARG A 107 -5.11 11.15 13.02
CA ARG A 107 -4.44 12.45 13.23
C ARG A 107 -5.39 13.62 12.99
N ASN A 108 -6.08 13.63 11.86
CA ASN A 108 -7.01 14.70 11.50
C ASN A 108 -8.21 14.77 12.47
N LYS A 109 -8.66 13.62 12.99
CA LYS A 109 -9.72 13.57 14.00
C LYS A 109 -9.25 14.16 15.34
N GLU A 110 -8.04 13.82 15.79
CA GLU A 110 -7.44 14.38 17.00
C GLU A 110 -7.20 15.89 16.87
N PHE A 111 -6.71 16.38 15.71
CA PHE A 111 -6.60 17.82 15.44
C PHE A 111 -7.95 18.53 15.49
N LYS A 112 -8.99 18.00 14.85
CA LYS A 112 -10.35 18.60 14.92
C LYS A 112 -10.92 18.62 16.35
N GLN A 113 -10.48 17.72 17.23
CA GLN A 113 -10.86 17.78 18.64
C GLN A 113 -10.04 18.82 19.38
N LEU A 114 -8.74 18.92 19.10
CA LEU A 114 -7.84 19.91 19.67
C LEU A 114 -8.23 21.35 19.28
N ASP A 115 -8.58 21.57 18.02
CA ASP A 115 -9.03 22.88 17.51
C ASP A 115 -10.33 23.31 18.20
N ARG A 116 -11.30 22.39 18.38
CA ARG A 116 -12.53 22.67 19.12
C ARG A 116 -12.27 23.02 20.59
N GLN A 117 -11.38 22.32 21.28
CA GLN A 117 -11.01 22.65 22.66
C GLN A 117 -10.38 24.05 22.78
N LEU A 118 -9.67 24.51 21.76
CA LEU A 118 -9.14 25.87 21.72
C LEU A 118 -10.26 26.89 21.46
N GLU A 119 -11.17 26.61 20.54
CA GLU A 119 -12.33 27.47 20.21
C GLU A 119 -13.30 27.61 21.39
N ASP A 120 -13.53 26.53 22.13
CA ASP A 120 -14.41 26.48 23.32
C ASP A 120 -13.78 27.18 24.54
N GLY A 121 -12.49 27.55 24.46
CA GLY A 121 -11.75 28.21 25.55
C GLY A 121 -11.24 27.27 26.63
N ASP A 122 -11.33 25.95 26.44
CA ASP A 122 -10.87 24.92 27.37
C ASP A 122 -9.32 24.83 27.44
N MET A 123 -8.61 25.51 26.55
CA MET A 123 -7.15 25.41 26.42
C MET A 123 -6.50 26.72 26.00
N ASP A 124 -5.34 27.02 26.58
CA ASP A 124 -4.48 28.13 26.16
C ASP A 124 -3.67 27.79 24.90
N LYS A 125 -3.32 28.81 24.11
CA LYS A 125 -2.58 28.69 22.84
C LYS A 125 -1.21 28.03 23.02
N ALA A 126 -0.54 28.25 24.15
CA ALA A 126 0.73 27.59 24.45
C ALA A 126 0.57 26.08 24.63
N VAL A 127 -0.51 25.65 25.30
CA VAL A 127 -0.84 24.23 25.52
C VAL A 127 -1.29 23.58 24.22
N TYR A 128 -2.06 24.30 23.39
CA TYR A 128 -2.44 23.87 22.04
C TYR A 128 -1.21 23.53 21.18
N LEU A 129 -0.24 24.44 21.11
CA LEU A 129 0.97 24.23 20.30
C LEU A 129 1.78 23.01 20.76
N LYS A 130 1.84 22.77 22.07
CA LYS A 130 2.50 21.60 22.62
C LYS A 130 1.77 20.31 22.22
N LYS A 131 0.45 20.23 22.46
CA LYS A 131 -0.36 19.05 22.11
C LYS A 131 -0.39 18.77 20.62
N LYS A 132 -0.39 19.82 19.79
CA LYS A 132 -0.32 19.68 18.33
C LYS A 132 0.97 18.95 17.92
N ARG A 133 2.13 19.35 18.46
CA ARG A 133 3.41 18.68 18.19
C ARG A 133 3.40 17.23 18.69
N GLU A 134 2.84 16.96 19.86
CA GLU A 134 2.71 15.59 20.38
C GLU A 134 1.88 14.68 19.45
N ILE A 135 0.80 15.21 18.86
CA ILE A 135 0.00 14.49 17.86
C ILE A 135 0.79 14.30 16.56
N GLU A 136 1.51 15.32 16.09
CA GLU A 136 2.40 15.21 14.91
C GLU A 136 3.46 14.13 15.10
N ASP A 137 4.13 14.11 16.25
CA ASP A 137 5.16 13.12 16.59
C ASP A 137 4.57 11.70 16.73
N LYS A 138 3.37 11.58 17.29
CA LYS A 138 2.68 10.29 17.46
C LYS A 138 2.32 9.64 16.13
N TYR A 139 1.90 10.44 15.14
CA TYR A 139 1.48 9.98 13.82
C TYR A 139 2.54 10.18 12.73
N SER A 140 3.75 10.62 13.07
CA SER A 140 4.83 10.68 12.12
C SER A 140 5.19 9.25 11.69
N VAL A 141 5.11 9.02 10.38
CA VAL A 141 5.58 7.79 9.75
C VAL A 141 7.11 7.80 9.67
N GLU A 142 7.72 8.97 9.88
CA GLU A 142 9.15 9.21 9.95
C GLU A 142 9.70 8.83 11.34
N SER A 143 9.79 7.53 11.60
CA SER A 143 10.47 7.02 12.80
C SER A 143 11.86 6.47 12.43
N ALA A 144 12.89 7.12 12.96
CA ALA A 144 14.33 6.77 13.01
C ALA A 144 15.22 7.25 11.83
N ASN A 145 15.62 8.52 11.90
CA ASN A 145 17.03 8.91 11.76
C ASN A 145 17.47 9.57 13.06
#